data_AF-A0A1M6C7Q0-F1
#
_entry.id   AF-A0A1M6C7Q0-F1
#
_cell.length_a   1.000
_cell.length_b   1.000
_cell.length_c   1.000
_cell.angle_alpha   90.00
_cell.angle_beta   90.00
_cell.angle_gamma   90.00
#
_symmetry.space_group_name_H-M   'P 1'
#
loop_
_entity.id
_entity.type
_entity.pdbx_description
1 polymer ?
#
loop_
_entity_poly.entity_id
_entity_poly.type
_entity_poly.pdbx_seq_one_letter_code
_entity_poly.pdbx_strand_id
1 'polypeptide(L)'
;MQFRTKIKYSKFNKLDKADIFNVIERYLNEERFNYSVRKKNKIIFHKSDGWTSFNAKSFLVSGIVKVTEKDDGFEIINGNWMVFLIAIPFLLIIFLADSDFSTIDENDIRIIKYFFTVIFGGNLIIRFFAHLTFKTKIKELIKTMHNTV
;
A
#
# COMPACT_ATOMS: atom_id res chain seq x y z
N MET A 1 -5.25 5.32 -0.08
CA MET A 1 -5.43 4.74 -1.43
C MET A 1 -5.78 3.27 -1.27
N GLN A 2 -6.74 2.73 -2.04
CA GLN A 2 -7.15 1.33 -1.96
C GLN A 2 -7.23 0.71 -3.35
N PHE A 3 -6.62 -0.46 -3.50
CA PHE A 3 -6.69 -1.27 -4.72
C PHE A 3 -7.51 -2.51 -4.45
N ARG A 4 -8.40 -2.81 -5.38
CA ARG A 4 -9.26 -3.98 -5.34
C ARG A 4 -8.89 -4.94 -6.46
N THR A 5 -8.84 -6.21 -6.11
CA THR A 5 -8.60 -7.33 -7.03
C THR A 5 -9.71 -8.33 -6.84
N LYS A 6 -10.47 -8.58 -7.90
CA LYS A 6 -11.56 -9.56 -7.91
C LYS A 6 -11.04 -10.89 -8.47
N ILE A 7 -11.37 -11.97 -7.79
CA ILE A 7 -11.07 -13.34 -8.15
C ILE A 7 -12.42 -14.02 -8.29
N LYS A 8 -12.71 -14.59 -9.47
CA LYS A 8 -14.01 -15.21 -9.71
C LYS A 8 -13.98 -16.70 -9.45
N TYR A 9 -15.04 -17.28 -8.88
CA TYR A 9 -15.15 -18.73 -8.72
C TYR A 9 -15.08 -19.46 -10.06
N SER A 10 -15.67 -18.89 -11.11
CA SER A 10 -15.57 -19.40 -12.50
C SER A 10 -14.14 -19.59 -13.02
N LYS A 11 -13.13 -19.00 -12.37
CA LYS A 11 -11.72 -19.12 -12.74
C LYS A 11 -10.92 -20.02 -11.80
N PHE A 12 -11.48 -20.40 -10.66
CA PHE A 12 -10.78 -21.10 -9.57
C PHE A 12 -11.78 -21.99 -8.82
N ASN A 13 -11.94 -23.24 -9.26
CA ASN A 13 -12.70 -24.23 -8.48
C ASN A 13 -11.90 -24.58 -7.20
N LYS A 14 -12.57 -24.59 -6.04
CA LYS A 14 -12.04 -25.00 -4.71
C LYS A 14 -11.11 -24.03 -3.98
N LEU A 15 -10.96 -22.78 -4.41
CA LEU A 15 -10.13 -21.83 -3.66
C LEU A 15 -10.84 -21.41 -2.36
N ASP A 16 -10.24 -21.66 -1.20
CA ASP A 16 -10.77 -21.15 0.06
C ASP A 16 -10.10 -19.83 0.47
N LYS A 17 -10.69 -19.16 1.48
CA LYS A 17 -10.15 -17.90 2.00
C LYS A 17 -8.79 -18.08 2.70
N ALA A 18 -8.56 -19.22 3.34
CA ALA A 18 -7.35 -19.51 4.08
C ALA A 18 -6.16 -19.67 3.13
N ASP A 19 -6.34 -20.31 1.99
CA ASP A 19 -5.36 -20.50 0.92
C ASP A 19 -4.88 -19.18 0.36
N ILE A 20 -5.82 -18.26 0.07
CA ILE A 20 -5.47 -16.89 -0.38
C ILE A 20 -4.56 -16.21 0.64
N PHE A 21 -4.90 -16.30 1.93
CA PHE A 21 -4.08 -15.71 2.97
C PHE A 21 -2.73 -16.41 3.11
N ASN A 22 -2.67 -17.75 3.02
CA ASN A 22 -1.43 -18.53 3.09
C ASN A 22 -0.46 -18.11 1.97
N VAL A 23 -0.96 -17.94 0.75
CA VAL A 23 -0.17 -17.50 -0.41
C VAL A 23 0.40 -16.10 -0.19
N ILE A 24 -0.44 -15.18 0.30
CA ILE A 24 -0.03 -13.79 0.53
C ILE A 24 1.00 -13.72 1.67
N GLU A 25 0.78 -14.46 2.75
CA GLU A 25 1.69 -14.54 3.90
C GLU A 25 3.04 -15.15 3.50
N ARG A 26 3.04 -16.24 2.73
CA ARG A 26 4.26 -16.85 2.19
C ARG A 26 5.05 -15.85 1.34
N TYR A 27 4.39 -15.15 0.43
CA TYR A 27 5.03 -14.12 -0.39
C TYR A 27 5.66 -13.00 0.46
N LEU A 28 4.95 -12.51 1.47
CA LEU A 28 5.47 -11.48 2.36
C LEU A 28 6.70 -11.96 3.15
N ASN A 29 6.71 -13.23 3.57
CA ASN A 29 7.86 -13.82 4.26
C ASN A 29 9.06 -14.02 3.31
N GLU A 30 8.83 -14.51 2.09
CA GLU A 30 9.87 -14.69 1.05
C GLU A 30 10.53 -13.36 0.68
N GLU A 31 9.75 -12.29 0.56
CA GLU A 31 10.21 -10.93 0.27
C GLU A 31 10.83 -10.21 1.50
N ARG A 32 11.02 -10.94 2.60
CA ARG A 32 11.61 -10.47 3.85
C ARG A 32 10.92 -9.21 4.39
N PHE A 33 9.58 -9.24 4.49
CA PHE A 33 8.85 -8.23 5.24
C PHE A 33 9.06 -8.47 6.74
N ASN A 34 9.71 -7.52 7.42
CA ASN A 34 10.08 -7.65 8.83
C ASN A 34 8.87 -7.77 9.78
N TYR A 35 7.67 -7.42 9.32
CA TYR A 35 6.43 -7.57 10.05
C TYR A 35 5.32 -8.04 9.11
N SER A 36 4.73 -9.20 9.42
CA SER A 36 3.53 -9.72 8.79
C SER A 36 2.67 -10.38 9.88
N VAL A 37 1.48 -9.84 10.11
CA VAL A 37 0.56 -10.34 11.15
C VAL A 37 -0.81 -10.62 10.53
N ARG A 38 -1.18 -11.90 10.54
CA ARG A 38 -2.50 -12.36 10.15
C ARG A 38 -3.52 -12.13 11.26
N LYS A 39 -4.66 -11.59 10.88
CA LYS A 39 -5.88 -11.47 11.68
C LYS A 39 -7.04 -12.14 10.94
N LYS A 40 -8.17 -12.37 11.62
CA LYS A 40 -9.34 -13.12 11.12
C LYS A 40 -9.78 -12.79 9.68
N ASN A 41 -9.65 -11.53 9.25
CA ASN A 41 -10.08 -11.07 7.92
C ASN A 41 -9.04 -10.24 7.17
N LYS A 42 -7.80 -10.16 7.67
CA LYS A 42 -6.78 -9.29 7.08
C LYS A 42 -5.36 -9.72 7.44
N ILE A 43 -4.42 -9.41 6.57
CA ILE A 43 -2.99 -9.43 6.87
C ILE A 43 -2.53 -7.99 6.96
N ILE A 44 -1.88 -7.64 8.06
CA ILE A 44 -1.20 -6.35 8.23
C ILE A 44 0.27 -6.62 8.03
N PHE A 45 0.92 -5.86 7.17
CA PHE A 45 2.31 -6.06 6.85
C PHE A 45 3.07 -4.76 6.83
N HIS A 46 4.35 -4.83 7.19
CA HIS A 46 5.26 -3.72 7.23
C HIS A 46 6.68 -4.21 6.95
N LYS A 47 7.39 -3.51 6.07
CA LYS A 47 8.81 -3.70 5.79
C LYS A 47 9.54 -2.56 6.50
N SER A 48 10.12 -2.87 7.67
CA SER A 48 10.88 -1.92 8.49
C SER A 48 12.36 -2.10 8.21
N ASP A 49 12.86 -1.41 7.19
CA ASP A 49 14.28 -1.43 6.88
C ASP A 49 14.65 0.03 6.53
N GLY A 50 15.58 0.59 7.31
CA GLY A 50 15.96 2.01 7.24
C GLY A 50 16.55 2.44 5.89
N TRP A 51 16.98 1.48 5.05
CA TRP A 51 17.62 1.70 3.76
C TRP A 51 16.67 1.49 2.57
N THR A 52 15.61 0.69 2.74
CA THR A 52 14.60 0.38 1.72
C THR A 52 13.58 1.48 1.51
N SER A 53 13.54 2.48 2.40
CA SER A 53 12.80 3.72 2.15
C SER A 53 13.31 4.46 0.90
N PHE A 54 14.55 4.20 0.47
CA PHE A 54 15.14 4.70 -0.77
C PHE A 54 15.23 3.66 -1.89
N ASN A 55 14.92 2.39 -1.63
CA ASN A 55 15.02 1.34 -2.63
C ASN A 55 13.70 1.16 -3.35
N ALA A 56 13.71 1.43 -4.67
CA ALA A 56 12.49 1.47 -5.44
C ALA A 56 11.73 0.14 -5.60
N LYS A 57 12.30 -0.94 -5.09
CA LYS A 57 11.72 -2.28 -5.08
C LYS A 57 10.97 -2.63 -3.78
N SER A 58 10.96 -1.76 -2.77
CA SER A 58 10.39 -2.05 -1.43
C SER A 58 9.23 -1.11 -1.01
N PHE A 59 8.43 -0.64 -1.97
CA PHE A 59 7.48 0.45 -1.76
C PHE A 59 6.17 0.14 -1.06
N LEU A 60 5.91 -1.11 -0.74
CA LEU A 60 4.91 -1.43 0.28
C LEU A 60 5.58 -1.41 1.65
N VAL A 61 6.03 -0.22 2.08
CA VAL A 61 6.59 -0.04 3.42
C VAL A 61 5.59 -0.55 4.46
N SER A 62 4.29 -0.35 4.25
CA SER A 62 3.24 -0.96 5.05
C SER A 62 1.96 -1.12 4.24
N GLY A 63 1.05 -1.97 4.72
CA GLY A 63 -0.26 -2.12 4.11
C GLY A 63 -1.17 -3.04 4.90
N ILE A 64 -2.43 -3.05 4.49
CA ILE A 64 -3.43 -4.01 4.96
C ILE A 64 -4.00 -4.71 3.74
N VAL A 65 -3.88 -6.03 3.71
CA VAL A 65 -4.59 -6.87 2.74
C VAL A 65 -5.82 -7.45 3.42
N LYS A 66 -7.01 -7.15 2.92
CA LYS A 66 -8.27 -7.76 3.36
C LYS A 66 -8.76 -8.70 2.27
N VAL A 67 -9.24 -9.87 2.67
CA VAL A 67 -9.91 -10.81 1.76
C VAL A 67 -11.37 -10.89 2.19
N THR A 68 -12.26 -10.58 1.26
CA THR A 68 -13.71 -10.58 1.47
C THR A 68 -14.34 -11.55 0.48
N GLU A 69 -15.18 -12.45 0.97
CA GLU A 69 -15.96 -13.35 0.12
C GLU A 69 -17.17 -12.62 -0.46
N LYS A 70 -17.52 -12.94 -1.69
CA LYS A 70 -18.60 -12.37 -2.50
C LYS A 70 -19.29 -13.49 -3.27
N ASP A 71 -20.50 -13.26 -3.73
CA ASP A 71 -21.31 -14.31 -4.40
C ASP A 71 -20.62 -14.94 -5.62
N ASP A 72 -19.81 -14.17 -6.36
CA ASP A 72 -19.04 -14.64 -7.54
C ASP A 72 -17.55 -14.86 -7.22
N GLY A 73 -17.11 -14.92 -5.96
CA GLY A 73 -15.73 -15.26 -5.59
C GLY A 73 -15.14 -14.44 -4.44
N PHE A 74 -13.91 -13.94 -4.60
CA PHE A 74 -13.21 -13.18 -3.58
C PHE A 74 -12.80 -11.78 -4.06
N GLU A 75 -12.91 -10.81 -3.16
CA GLU A 75 -12.35 -9.48 -3.32
C GLU A 75 -11.18 -9.29 -2.36
N ILE A 76 -9.99 -9.11 -2.93
CA ILE A 76 -8.77 -8.77 -2.21
C ILE A 76 -8.59 -7.27 -2.27
N ILE A 77 -8.55 -6.63 -1.10
CA ILE A 77 -8.38 -5.19 -0.95
C ILE A 77 -7.01 -4.94 -0.33
N ASN A 78 -6.10 -4.30 -1.05
CA ASN A 78 -4.85 -3.79 -0.50
C ASN A 78 -4.94 -2.27 -0.34
N GLY A 79 -4.68 -1.75 0.86
CA GLY A 79 -4.62 -0.32 1.07
C GLY A 79 -3.47 0.10 1.99
N ASN A 80 -2.90 1.26 1.68
CA ASN A 80 -2.08 2.04 2.59
C ASN A 80 -2.64 3.48 2.66
N TRP A 81 -2.88 3.96 3.88
CA TRP A 81 -3.39 5.29 4.18
C TRP A 81 -2.37 6.19 4.88
N MET A 82 -1.28 5.62 5.39
CA MET A 82 -0.27 6.35 6.15
C MET A 82 0.50 7.38 5.30
N VAL A 83 0.45 7.27 3.97
CA VAL A 83 1.04 8.26 3.05
C VAL A 83 0.51 9.68 3.27
N PHE A 84 -0.76 9.82 3.65
CA PHE A 84 -1.36 11.14 3.86
C PHE A 84 -0.86 11.84 5.13
N LEU A 85 -0.21 11.11 6.05
CA LEU A 85 0.40 11.72 7.22
C LEU A 85 1.56 12.66 6.84
N ILE A 86 2.20 12.43 5.70
CA ILE A 86 3.23 13.34 5.16
C ILE A 86 2.63 14.72 4.88
N ALA A 87 1.34 14.83 4.55
CA ALA A 87 0.70 16.11 4.28
C ALA A 87 0.45 16.94 5.55
N ILE A 88 0.34 16.31 6.72
CA ILE A 88 0.04 17.00 7.99
C ILE A 88 1.05 18.11 8.32
N PRO A 89 2.37 17.87 8.37
CA PRO A 89 3.33 18.94 8.68
C PRO A 89 3.29 20.09 7.66
N PHE A 90 3.07 19.80 6.38
CA PHE A 90 2.97 20.84 5.36
C PHE A 90 1.69 21.68 5.50
N LEU A 91 0.56 21.04 5.82
CA LEU A 91 -0.67 21.75 6.13
C LEU A 91 -0.50 22.66 7.35
N LEU A 92 0.16 22.17 8.41
CA LEU A 92 0.45 22.98 9.59
C LEU A 92 1.31 24.20 9.26
N ILE A 93 2.36 24.04 8.45
CA ILE A 93 3.20 25.16 8.02
C ILE A 93 2.40 26.17 7.20
N ILE A 94 1.54 25.73 6.29
CA ILE A 94 0.68 26.61 5.50
C ILE A 94 -0.30 27.38 6.41
N PHE A 95 -0.94 26.70 7.37
CA PHE A 95 -1.84 27.36 8.33
C PHE A 95 -1.11 28.37 9.22
N LEU A 96 0.13 28.08 9.63
CA LEU A 96 0.94 29.00 10.40
C LEU A 96 1.39 30.20 9.56
N ALA A 97 1.63 30.00 8.27
CA ALA A 97 2.02 31.06 7.34
C ALA A 97 0.92 32.12 7.17
N ASP A 98 -0.35 31.72 7.26
CA ASP A 98 -1.52 32.61 7.17
C ASP A 98 -1.81 33.37 8.49
N SER A 99 -1.03 33.16 9.56
CA SER A 99 -1.24 33.85 10.84
C SER A 99 -0.61 35.25 10.86
N ASP A 100 -1.23 36.18 11.61
CA ASP A 100 -0.74 37.57 11.76
C ASP A 100 0.67 37.68 12.40
N PHE A 101 1.15 36.59 13.01
CA PHE A 101 2.49 36.49 13.62
C PHE A 101 3.52 35.80 12.73
N SER A 102 3.14 35.44 11.51
CA SER A 102 3.99 34.76 10.55
C SER A 102 5.05 35.69 9.97
N THR A 103 6.30 35.23 9.98
CA THR A 103 7.40 35.86 9.22
C THR A 103 7.63 35.18 7.86
N ILE A 104 6.77 34.23 7.48
CA ILE A 104 6.90 33.45 6.25
C ILE A 104 6.32 34.28 5.10
N ASP A 105 7.13 34.53 4.07
CA ASP A 105 6.70 35.30 2.91
C ASP A 105 6.12 34.42 1.78
N GLU A 106 5.62 35.06 0.71
CA GLU A 106 5.05 34.35 -0.43
C GLU A 106 6.06 33.44 -1.17
N ASN A 107 7.34 33.79 -1.14
CA ASN A 107 8.39 33.04 -1.78
C ASN A 107 8.70 31.76 -0.98
N ASP A 108 8.75 31.85 0.34
CA ASP A 108 8.86 30.70 1.24
C ASP A 108 7.70 29.72 1.04
N ILE A 109 6.46 30.23 1.01
CA ILE A 109 5.26 29.42 0.75
C ILE A 109 5.37 28.70 -0.60
N ARG A 110 5.88 29.36 -1.64
CA ARG A 110 6.07 28.78 -2.97
C ARG A 110 7.09 27.65 -2.95
N ILE A 111 8.21 27.83 -2.26
CA ILE A 111 9.25 26.82 -2.08
C ILE A 111 8.68 25.61 -1.33
N ILE A 112 7.97 25.83 -0.23
CA ILE A 112 7.32 24.78 0.56
C ILE A 112 6.32 23.99 -0.28
N LYS A 113 5.48 24.68 -1.06
CA LYS A 113 4.52 24.05 -1.97
C LYS A 113 5.20 23.23 -3.06
N TYR A 114 6.30 23.72 -3.62
CA TYR A 114 7.08 22.98 -4.61
C TYR A 114 7.68 21.70 -4.02
N PHE A 115 8.38 21.81 -2.87
CA PHE A 115 8.92 20.65 -2.16
C PHE A 115 7.84 19.66 -1.77
N PHE A 116 6.70 20.13 -1.26
CA PHE A 116 5.55 19.28 -0.96
C PHE A 116 5.10 18.54 -2.21
N THR A 117 4.89 19.24 -3.33
CA THR A 117 4.39 18.64 -4.57
C THR A 117 5.35 17.57 -5.09
N VAL A 118 6.66 17.82 -5.07
CA VAL A 118 7.67 16.86 -5.52
C VAL A 118 7.72 15.65 -4.60
N ILE A 119 7.82 15.85 -3.28
CA ILE A 119 7.94 14.77 -2.29
C ILE A 119 6.64 13.97 -2.23
N PHE A 120 5.51 14.62 -2.03
CA PHE A 120 4.21 13.97 -1.91
C PHE A 120 3.74 13.37 -3.24
N GLY A 121 3.84 14.12 -4.34
CA GLY A 121 3.46 13.66 -5.67
C GLY A 121 4.33 12.49 -6.14
N GLY A 122 5.65 12.60 -6.00
CA GLY A 122 6.57 11.49 -6.28
C GLY A 122 6.25 10.26 -5.43
N ASN A 123 6.01 10.45 -4.12
CA ASN A 123 5.64 9.35 -3.23
C ASN A 123 4.31 8.68 -3.65
N LEU A 124 3.31 9.45 -4.08
CA LEU A 124 2.04 8.91 -4.57
C LEU A 124 2.20 8.10 -5.86
N ILE A 125 2.92 8.62 -6.86
CA ILE A 125 3.18 7.93 -8.13
C ILE A 125 3.84 6.59 -7.87
N ILE A 126 4.88 6.60 -7.04
CA ILE A 126 5.63 5.38 -6.79
C ILE A 126 4.79 4.34 -6.02
N ARG A 127 3.99 4.78 -5.03
CA ARG A 127 3.06 3.88 -4.31
C ARG A 127 1.97 3.33 -5.22
N PHE A 128 1.51 4.11 -6.19
CA PHE A 128 0.55 3.64 -7.19
C PHE A 128 1.13 2.45 -7.97
N PHE A 129 2.35 2.58 -8.50
CA PHE A 129 3.03 1.47 -9.18
C PHE A 129 3.29 0.27 -8.26
N ALA A 130 3.72 0.50 -7.02
CA ALA A 130 3.95 -0.58 -6.06
C ALA A 130 2.68 -1.38 -5.77
N HIS A 131 1.54 -0.71 -5.62
CA HIS A 131 0.25 -1.36 -5.45
C HIS A 131 -0.19 -2.13 -6.69
N LEU A 132 0.07 -1.61 -7.90
CA LEU A 132 -0.18 -2.34 -9.14
C LEU A 132 0.66 -3.61 -9.24
N THR A 133 1.96 -3.54 -8.96
CA THR A 133 2.86 -4.69 -8.98
C THR A 133 2.41 -5.76 -7.98
N PHE A 134 2.09 -5.36 -6.75
CA PHE A 134 1.59 -6.29 -5.73
C PHE A 134 0.26 -6.94 -6.12
N LYS A 135 -0.67 -6.17 -6.70
CA LYS A 135 -1.92 -6.68 -7.24
C LYS A 135 -1.68 -7.75 -8.30
N THR A 136 -0.77 -7.48 -9.25
CA THR A 136 -0.41 -8.43 -10.30
C THR A 136 0.23 -9.68 -9.70
N LYS A 137 1.17 -9.51 -8.77
CA LYS A 137 1.88 -10.62 -8.12
C LYS A 137 0.93 -11.54 -7.33
N ILE A 138 -0.01 -11.00 -6.55
CA ILE A 138 -1.02 -11.81 -5.87
C ILE A 138 -1.84 -12.63 -6.87
N LYS A 139 -2.28 -11.99 -7.96
CA LYS A 139 -3.09 -12.66 -8.98
C LYS A 139 -2.31 -13.81 -9.64
N GLU A 140 -1.02 -13.60 -9.92
CA GLU A 140 -0.13 -14.65 -10.44
C GLU A 140 0.04 -15.79 -9.44
N LEU A 141 0.35 -15.49 -8.18
CA LEU A 141 0.57 -16.50 -7.15
C LEU A 141 -0.65 -17.39 -6.92
N ILE A 142 -1.85 -16.80 -6.91
CA ILE A 142 -3.11 -17.54 -6.79
C ILE A 142 -3.35 -18.42 -8.02
N LYS A 143 -3.00 -17.93 -9.22
CA LYS A 143 -3.07 -18.71 -10.45
C LYS A 143 -2.11 -19.90 -10.45
N THR A 144 -0.87 -19.68 -10.04
CA THR A 144 0.14 -20.75 -9.95
C THR A 144 -0.28 -21.81 -8.96
N MET A 145 -0.74 -21.43 -7.77
CA MET A 145 -1.24 -22.37 -6.77
C MET A 145 -2.39 -23.23 -7.31
N HIS A 146 -3.34 -22.63 -8.03
CA HIS A 146 -4.44 -23.39 -8.64
C HIS A 146 -3.96 -24.40 -9.70
N ASN A 147 -2.92 -24.08 -10.46
CA ASN A 147 -2.39 -24.98 -11.48
C ASN A 147 -1.52 -26.11 -10.90
N THR A 148 -1.15 -26.05 -9.61
CA THR A 148 -0.33 -27.07 -8.93
C THR A 148 -1.15 -28.03 -8.07
N VAL A 149 -2.46 -27.80 -7.97
CA VAL A 149 -3.45 -28.64 -7.27
C VAL A 149 -4.36 -29.31 -8.29
#